data_AF-A0A8I1S997-F1
#
_entry.id   AF-A0A8I1S997-F1
#
_cell.length_a   1.000
_cell.length_b   1.000
_cell.length_c   1.000
_cell.angle_alpha   90.00
_cell.angle_beta   90.00
_cell.angle_gamma   90.00
#
_symmetry.space_group_name_H-M   'P 1'
#
loop_
_entity.id
_entity.type
_entity.pdbx_description
1 polymer ?
#
loop_
_entity_poly.entity_id
_entity_poly.type
_entity_poly.pdbx_seq_one_letter_code
_entity_poly.pdbx_strand_id
1 'polypeptide(L)'
;MTAPPGSTRFPSITARPADKGAKQKGDRPPGNAAAPGAGNTEGEQENNRAGWNQDTADLAAERTFIGARLWCPVGDGREADALVRPEDFTDPFLADLYRVIRRMADEGVPIDSTTLPPFARSHGLVKPGPNQVMLASRVAELASDAPVGCTVVFHAGIVAEQGIRRRAADELHRLAAIYLQADIDAIPGELEKVTASLRADLDRIGGGR
;
A
#
# COMPACT_ATOMS: atom_id res chain seq x y z
N MET A 1 -50.33 17.21 -23.18
CA MET A 1 -49.48 17.24 -24.39
C MET A 1 -48.93 18.64 -24.54
N THR A 2 -47.67 18.85 -24.15
CA THR A 2 -46.93 20.11 -24.35
C THR A 2 -45.44 19.78 -24.16
N ALA A 3 -44.67 19.84 -25.25
CA ALA A 3 -43.23 19.58 -25.27
C ALA A 3 -42.43 20.87 -25.00
N PRO A 4 -41.26 20.80 -24.33
CA PRO A 4 -40.29 21.88 -24.36
C PRO A 4 -39.23 21.69 -25.47
N PRO A 5 -38.85 22.76 -26.19
CA PRO A 5 -37.83 22.75 -27.24
C PRO A 5 -36.44 23.11 -26.68
N GLY A 6 -35.38 22.55 -27.26
CA GLY A 6 -34.01 22.97 -26.92
C GLY A 6 -32.90 22.02 -27.37
N SER A 7 -32.86 21.69 -28.66
CA SER A 7 -31.75 20.97 -29.28
C SER A 7 -30.64 21.95 -29.65
N THR A 8 -29.57 22.00 -28.86
CA THR A 8 -28.31 22.65 -29.24
C THR A 8 -27.41 21.65 -29.96
N ARG A 9 -27.21 21.90 -31.26
CA ARG A 9 -26.30 21.16 -32.14
C ARG A 9 -24.85 21.47 -31.77
N PHE A 10 -24.06 20.43 -31.51
CA PHE A 10 -22.59 20.51 -31.49
C PHE A 10 -22.03 20.41 -32.91
N PRO A 11 -21.05 21.25 -33.29
CA PRO A 11 -20.37 21.11 -34.58
C PRO A 11 -19.39 19.92 -34.57
N SER A 12 -19.48 19.12 -35.63
CA SER A 12 -18.58 18.01 -35.94
C SER A 12 -17.13 18.47 -36.09
N ILE A 13 -16.24 17.91 -35.27
CA ILE A 13 -14.78 18.02 -35.45
C ILE A 13 -14.39 17.02 -36.54
N THR A 14 -13.96 17.52 -37.68
CA THR A 14 -13.39 16.76 -38.78
C THR A 14 -12.00 16.24 -38.40
N ALA A 15 -11.82 14.93 -38.58
CA ALA A 15 -10.56 14.22 -38.36
C ALA A 15 -9.50 14.65 -39.38
N ARG A 16 -8.27 14.85 -38.89
CA ARG A 16 -7.05 15.11 -39.68
C ARG A 16 -6.38 13.76 -40.01
N PRO A 17 -5.86 13.55 -41.23
CA PRO A 17 -5.31 12.26 -41.65
C PRO A 17 -3.94 11.95 -41.04
N ALA A 18 -3.72 10.65 -40.86
CA ALA A 18 -2.49 10.03 -40.38
C ALA A 18 -1.33 10.21 -41.38
N ASP A 19 -0.22 10.74 -40.89
CA ASP A 19 1.04 10.83 -41.62
C ASP A 19 1.83 9.52 -41.47
N LYS A 20 2.29 9.01 -42.61
CA LYS A 20 3.10 7.80 -42.76
C LYS A 20 4.56 8.24 -42.87
N GLY A 21 5.44 7.77 -41.99
CA GLY A 21 6.86 8.02 -42.22
C GLY A 21 7.83 7.25 -41.34
N ALA A 22 8.80 6.65 -42.03
CA ALA A 22 10.16 6.33 -41.60
C ALA A 22 10.40 5.00 -40.86
N LYS A 23 10.71 3.98 -41.68
CA LYS A 23 11.66 2.91 -41.37
C LYS A 23 13.01 3.54 -40.96
N GLN A 24 13.47 3.30 -39.74
CA GLN A 24 14.89 3.45 -39.38
C GLN A 24 15.51 2.06 -39.23
N LYS A 25 16.41 1.78 -40.16
CA LYS A 25 17.33 0.65 -40.21
C LYS A 25 18.56 1.08 -39.39
N GLY A 26 18.73 0.52 -38.20
CA GLY A 26 19.85 0.80 -37.31
C GLY A 26 20.74 -0.43 -37.15
N ASP A 27 21.99 -0.27 -37.57
CA ASP A 27 23.05 -1.26 -37.57
C ASP A 27 23.38 -1.80 -36.17
N ARG A 28 23.58 -3.12 -36.07
CA ARG A 28 24.21 -3.78 -34.90
C ARG A 28 25.73 -3.73 -35.05
N PRO A 29 26.48 -3.18 -34.09
CA PRO A 29 27.91 -3.46 -33.96
C PRO A 29 28.14 -4.85 -33.33
N PRO A 30 29.25 -5.53 -33.67
CA PRO A 30 29.56 -6.88 -33.22
C PRO A 30 30.22 -6.89 -31.83
N GLY A 31 29.89 -7.94 -31.08
CA GLY A 31 30.77 -8.71 -30.19
C GLY A 31 31.69 -7.96 -29.24
N ASN A 32 31.34 -7.96 -27.95
CA ASN A 32 32.35 -7.93 -26.90
C ASN A 32 32.33 -9.29 -26.19
N ALA A 33 33.43 -10.01 -26.36
CA ALA A 33 33.66 -11.34 -25.80
C ALA A 33 33.86 -11.25 -24.28
N ALA A 34 33.31 -12.24 -23.60
CA ALA A 34 33.47 -12.47 -22.17
C ALA A 34 34.94 -12.74 -21.79
N ALA A 35 35.39 -12.15 -20.69
CA ALA A 35 36.52 -12.62 -19.90
C ALA A 35 35.97 -13.29 -18.62
N PRO A 36 36.40 -14.52 -18.27
CA PRO A 36 36.08 -15.14 -17.00
C PRO A 36 37.21 -14.86 -16.00
N GLY A 37 36.95 -14.03 -14.98
CA GLY A 37 37.75 -13.91 -13.77
C GLY A 37 36.79 -13.94 -12.58
N ALA A 38 36.65 -15.07 -11.88
CA ALA A 38 37.53 -15.51 -10.79
C ALA A 38 37.38 -14.63 -9.53
N GLY A 39 36.64 -15.17 -8.56
CA GLY A 39 36.73 -14.81 -7.14
C GLY A 39 35.82 -13.67 -6.70
N ASN A 40 34.59 -14.00 -6.27
CA ASN A 40 33.79 -13.26 -5.29
C ASN A 40 32.47 -14.04 -5.10
N THR A 41 32.45 -15.10 -4.30
CA THR A 41 31.22 -15.90 -4.14
C THR A 41 30.85 -16.33 -2.73
N GLU A 42 31.68 -16.12 -1.71
CA GLU A 42 31.30 -16.55 -0.35
C GLU A 42 30.99 -15.38 0.60
N GLY A 43 31.72 -14.26 0.54
CA GLY A 43 31.43 -13.08 1.38
C GLY A 43 30.28 -12.18 0.90
N GLU A 44 30.07 -12.08 -0.42
CA GLU A 44 28.99 -11.26 -1.00
C GLU A 44 27.62 -11.96 -0.99
N GLN A 45 27.58 -13.29 -0.86
CA GLN A 45 26.31 -14.03 -0.77
C GLN A 45 25.70 -14.00 0.64
N GLU A 46 26.52 -13.93 1.70
CA GLU A 46 26.01 -13.80 3.08
C GLU A 46 25.53 -12.37 3.40
N ASN A 47 26.23 -11.34 2.93
CA ASN A 47 25.81 -9.95 3.11
C ASN A 47 24.56 -9.60 2.27
N ASN A 48 24.36 -10.30 1.15
CA ASN A 48 23.10 -10.25 0.41
C ASN A 48 21.99 -11.02 1.14
N ARG A 49 22.21 -12.24 1.64
CA ARG A 49 21.14 -13.01 2.30
C ARG A 49 20.55 -12.36 3.55
N ALA A 50 21.34 -11.59 4.32
CA ALA A 50 20.88 -11.00 5.59
C ALA A 50 20.15 -9.65 5.43
N GLY A 51 20.27 -8.99 4.28
CA GLY A 51 19.76 -7.64 4.02
C GLY A 51 18.86 -7.51 2.80
N TRP A 52 18.43 -8.62 2.18
CA TRP A 52 17.45 -8.55 1.10
C TRP A 52 16.12 -8.05 1.65
N ASN A 53 15.88 -6.76 1.42
CA ASN A 53 14.60 -6.28 0.90
C ASN A 53 13.38 -6.44 1.83
N GLN A 54 13.58 -6.57 3.14
CA GLN A 54 12.48 -6.62 4.12
C GLN A 54 11.54 -5.40 3.94
N ASP A 55 12.11 -4.20 3.84
CA ASP A 55 11.37 -2.96 3.57
C ASP A 55 10.58 -3.02 2.25
N THR A 56 11.13 -3.64 1.21
CA THR A 56 10.45 -3.74 -0.09
C THR A 56 9.36 -4.83 -0.11
N ALA A 57 9.54 -5.91 0.66
CA ALA A 57 8.56 -6.99 0.79
C ALA A 57 7.36 -6.52 1.62
N ASP A 58 7.61 -5.73 2.67
CA ASP A 58 6.57 -5.11 3.50
C ASP A 58 5.74 -4.13 2.66
N LEU A 59 6.40 -3.25 1.89
CA LEU A 59 5.72 -2.32 0.99
C LEU A 59 4.93 -3.04 -0.12
N ALA A 60 5.45 -4.16 -0.65
CA ALA A 60 4.71 -4.96 -1.63
C ALA A 60 3.44 -5.55 -1.01
N ALA A 61 3.52 -6.10 0.20
CA ALA A 61 2.35 -6.63 0.90
C ALA A 61 1.30 -5.56 1.21
N GLU A 62 1.72 -4.37 1.64
CA GLU A 62 0.82 -3.22 1.87
C GLU A 62 0.09 -2.80 0.60
N ARG A 63 0.83 -2.68 -0.52
CA ARG A 63 0.23 -2.34 -1.82
C ARG A 63 -0.74 -3.41 -2.30
N THR A 64 -0.35 -4.68 -2.22
CA THR A 64 -1.20 -5.81 -2.62
C THR A 64 -2.43 -5.93 -1.73
N PHE A 65 -2.33 -5.65 -0.43
CA PHE A 65 -3.48 -5.60 0.48
C PHE A 65 -4.49 -4.54 0.03
N ILE A 66 -4.04 -3.30 -0.18
CA ILE A 66 -4.92 -2.22 -0.64
C ILE A 66 -5.52 -2.55 -2.01
N GLY A 67 -4.70 -3.04 -2.95
CA GLY A 67 -5.17 -3.48 -4.26
C GLY A 67 -6.26 -4.55 -4.17
N ALA A 68 -6.03 -5.60 -3.38
CA ALA A 68 -6.98 -6.70 -3.20
C ALA A 68 -8.27 -6.18 -2.56
N ARG A 69 -8.16 -5.22 -1.64
CA ARG A 69 -9.30 -4.60 -0.97
C ARG A 69 -10.20 -3.81 -1.92
N LEU A 70 -9.65 -3.22 -3.00
CA LEU A 70 -10.42 -2.54 -4.06
C LEU A 70 -11.25 -3.50 -4.94
N TRP A 71 -10.91 -4.79 -4.94
CA TRP A 71 -11.67 -5.83 -5.64
C TRP A 71 -12.63 -6.58 -4.73
N CYS A 72 -12.51 -6.40 -3.42
CA CYS A 72 -13.28 -7.13 -2.42
C CYS A 72 -14.57 -6.38 -2.08
N PRO A 73 -15.75 -7.02 -2.24
CA PRO A 73 -17.02 -6.43 -1.81
C PRO A 73 -16.98 -6.00 -0.33
N VAL A 74 -17.70 -4.94 0.02
CA VAL A 74 -17.70 -4.37 1.39
C VAL A 74 -18.04 -5.41 2.46
N GLY A 75 -18.94 -6.35 2.17
CA GLY A 75 -19.32 -7.42 3.09
C GLY A 75 -18.21 -8.43 3.36
N ASP A 76 -17.44 -8.77 2.32
CA ASP A 76 -16.41 -9.81 2.36
C ASP A 76 -15.08 -9.29 2.92
N GLY A 77 -14.86 -7.97 2.89
CA GLY A 77 -13.66 -7.33 3.40
C GLY A 77 -13.58 -7.20 4.93
N ARG A 78 -14.68 -7.50 5.66
CA ARG A 78 -14.78 -7.23 7.11
C ARG A 78 -13.74 -7.97 7.94
N GLU A 79 -13.45 -9.22 7.60
CA GLU A 79 -12.44 -10.02 8.29
C GLU A 79 -11.05 -9.38 8.14
N ALA A 80 -10.69 -9.00 6.92
CA ALA A 80 -9.43 -8.31 6.64
C ALA A 80 -9.35 -6.93 7.35
N ASP A 81 -10.45 -6.18 7.33
CA ASP A 81 -10.55 -4.86 7.96
C ASP A 81 -10.46 -4.91 9.50
N ALA A 82 -10.75 -6.07 10.11
CA ALA A 82 -10.58 -6.31 11.55
C ALA A 82 -9.13 -6.64 11.92
N LEU A 83 -8.36 -7.19 10.97
CA LEU A 83 -6.96 -7.55 11.17
C LEU A 83 -6.01 -6.37 11.07
N VAL A 84 -6.31 -5.31 10.31
CA VAL A 84 -5.36 -4.23 9.98
C VAL A 84 -5.77 -2.89 10.57
N ARG A 85 -4.81 -2.18 11.16
CA ARG A 85 -4.92 -0.78 11.59
C ARG A 85 -4.11 0.16 10.68
N PRO A 86 -4.46 1.44 10.56
CA PRO A 86 -3.65 2.41 9.81
C PRO A 86 -2.19 2.48 10.26
N GLU A 87 -1.93 2.23 11.54
CA GLU A 87 -0.58 2.23 12.14
C GLU A 87 0.23 0.97 11.80
N ASP A 88 -0.40 -0.05 11.17
CA ASP A 88 0.28 -1.24 10.67
C ASP A 88 0.95 -1.00 9.29
N PHE A 89 0.78 0.17 8.68
CA PHE A 89 1.42 0.53 7.41
C PHE A 89 2.76 1.25 7.62
N THR A 90 3.72 0.94 6.75
CA THR A 90 5.01 1.60 6.63
C THR A 90 4.90 2.83 5.73
N ASP A 91 4.14 2.72 4.63
CA ASP A 91 3.88 3.84 3.73
C ASP A 91 2.75 4.73 4.28
N PRO A 92 3.04 6.01 4.65
CA PRO A 92 2.02 6.92 5.15
C PRO A 92 0.88 7.17 4.15
N PHE A 93 1.16 7.13 2.85
CA PHE A 93 0.13 7.28 1.82
C PHE A 93 -0.85 6.11 1.84
N LEU A 94 -0.37 4.88 2.02
CA LEU A 94 -1.23 3.70 2.11
C LEU A 94 -2.01 3.68 3.43
N ALA A 95 -1.40 4.15 4.53
CA ALA A 95 -2.10 4.36 5.80
C ALA A 95 -3.29 5.33 5.65
N ASP A 96 -3.07 6.48 5.01
CA ASP A 96 -4.12 7.47 4.75
C ASP A 96 -5.20 6.91 3.83
N LEU A 97 -4.80 6.19 2.77
CA LEU A 97 -5.72 5.54 1.86
C LEU A 97 -6.58 4.49 2.57
N TYR A 98 -5.99 3.72 3.47
CA TYR A 98 -6.72 2.74 4.28
C TYR A 98 -7.74 3.41 5.23
N ARG A 99 -7.43 4.57 5.80
CA ARG A 99 -8.41 5.36 6.58
C ARG A 99 -9.62 5.75 5.74
N VAL A 100 -9.42 6.10 4.46
CA VAL A 100 -10.52 6.39 3.53
C VAL A 100 -11.35 5.12 3.29
N ILE A 101 -10.71 3.98 3.01
CA ILE A 101 -11.37 2.69 2.79
C ILE A 101 -12.22 2.30 4.00
N ARG A 102 -11.67 2.40 5.21
CA ARG A 102 -12.38 2.15 6.47
C ARG A 102 -13.63 3.00 6.60
N ARG A 103 -13.51 4.30 6.32
CA ARG A 103 -14.65 5.22 6.37
C ARG A 103 -15.71 4.88 5.32
N MET A 104 -15.31 4.52 4.11
CA MET A 104 -16.25 4.06 3.07
C MET A 104 -17.00 2.80 3.51
N ALA A 105 -16.30 1.85 4.16
CA ALA A 105 -16.91 0.64 4.70
C ALA A 105 -17.94 0.97 5.80
N ASP A 106 -17.58 1.87 6.72
CA ASP A 106 -18.45 2.34 7.80
C ASP A 106 -19.71 3.05 7.26
N GLU A 107 -19.58 3.80 6.15
CA GLU A 107 -20.68 4.49 5.46
C GLU A 107 -21.44 3.59 4.47
N GLY A 108 -21.03 2.33 4.30
CA GLY A 108 -21.66 1.39 3.35
C GLY A 108 -21.48 1.76 1.87
N VAL A 109 -20.49 2.59 1.56
CA VAL A 109 -20.17 3.00 0.18
C VAL A 109 -19.35 1.89 -0.49
N PRO A 110 -19.64 1.52 -1.74
CA PRO A 110 -18.82 0.58 -2.50
C PRO A 110 -17.36 1.03 -2.54
N ILE A 111 -16.42 0.11 -2.31
CA ILE A 111 -14.99 0.37 -2.28
C ILE A 111 -14.40 -0.18 -3.57
N ASP A 112 -14.12 0.68 -4.54
CA ASP A 112 -13.49 0.31 -5.80
C ASP A 112 -12.63 1.48 -6.35
N SER A 113 -11.89 1.23 -7.42
CA SER A 113 -10.96 2.21 -8.00
C SER A 113 -11.65 3.45 -8.58
N THR A 114 -12.96 3.39 -8.85
CA THR A 114 -13.75 4.49 -9.41
C THR A 114 -14.47 5.30 -8.34
N THR A 115 -14.88 4.68 -7.24
CA THR A 115 -15.61 5.31 -6.12
C THR A 115 -14.68 5.92 -5.08
N LEU A 116 -13.49 5.34 -4.87
CA LEU A 116 -12.57 5.83 -3.84
C LEU A 116 -12.06 7.26 -4.12
N PRO A 117 -11.52 7.61 -5.30
CA PRO A 117 -11.01 8.96 -5.53
C PRO A 117 -12.06 10.09 -5.38
N PRO A 118 -13.31 9.98 -5.89
CA PRO A 118 -14.32 11.01 -5.63
C PRO A 118 -14.73 11.05 -4.16
N PHE A 119 -14.84 9.91 -3.46
CA PHE A 119 -15.17 9.88 -2.03
C PHE A 119 -14.11 10.57 -1.16
N ALA A 120 -12.83 10.30 -1.42
CA ALA A 120 -11.71 10.91 -0.71
C ALA A 120 -11.70 12.44 -0.89
N ARG A 121 -12.04 12.91 -2.10
CA ARG A 121 -12.14 14.34 -2.43
C ARG A 121 -13.33 15.02 -1.77
N SER A 122 -14.52 14.43 -1.80
CA SER A 122 -15.73 15.03 -1.22
C SER A 122 -15.64 15.18 0.30
N HIS A 123 -14.86 14.33 0.97
CA HIS A 123 -14.67 14.35 2.42
C HIS A 123 -13.45 15.13 2.89
N GLY A 124 -12.72 15.80 1.98
CA GLY A 124 -11.52 16.57 2.35
C GLY A 124 -10.39 15.71 2.93
N LEU A 125 -10.39 14.40 2.68
CA LEU A 125 -9.42 13.45 3.24
C LEU A 125 -8.07 13.51 2.52
N VAL A 126 -8.03 14.13 1.34
CA VAL A 126 -6.80 14.38 0.58
C VAL A 126 -6.60 15.88 0.46
N LYS A 127 -5.44 16.36 0.94
CA LYS A 127 -5.07 17.77 0.85
C LYS A 127 -5.04 18.22 -0.61
N PRO A 128 -5.55 19.42 -0.93
CA PRO A 128 -5.44 20.00 -2.26
C PRO A 128 -3.97 20.08 -2.70
N GLY A 129 -3.66 19.59 -3.90
CA GLY A 129 -2.29 19.61 -4.42
C GLY A 129 -2.00 18.52 -5.47
N PRO A 130 -0.73 18.32 -5.85
CA PRO A 130 -0.32 17.32 -6.84
C PRO A 130 -0.79 15.91 -6.50
N ASN A 131 -0.77 15.56 -5.21
CA ASN A 131 -1.22 14.26 -4.71
C ASN A 131 -2.72 14.01 -4.95
N GLN A 132 -3.55 15.05 -4.95
CA GLN A 132 -4.98 14.93 -5.24
C GLN A 132 -5.22 14.62 -6.72
N VAL A 133 -4.44 15.23 -7.62
CA VAL A 133 -4.51 14.99 -9.07
C VAL A 133 -4.04 13.58 -9.41
N MET A 134 -3.00 13.10 -8.71
CA MET A 134 -2.43 11.78 -8.93
C MET A 134 -3.16 10.64 -8.21
N LEU A 135 -4.12 10.94 -7.32
CA LEU A 135 -4.80 9.92 -6.51
C LEU A 135 -5.44 8.83 -7.37
N ALA A 136 -6.18 9.20 -8.42
CA ALA A 136 -6.83 8.23 -9.30
C ALA A 136 -5.81 7.32 -10.02
N SER A 137 -4.68 7.87 -10.46
CA SER A 137 -3.59 7.09 -11.08
C SER A 137 -2.99 6.09 -10.10
N ARG A 138 -2.68 6.55 -8.88
CA ARG A 138 -2.12 5.68 -7.83
C ARG A 138 -3.07 4.57 -7.41
N VAL A 139 -4.37 4.87 -7.31
CA VAL A 139 -5.39 3.87 -7.00
C VAL A 139 -5.51 2.83 -8.12
N ALA A 140 -5.41 3.26 -9.39
CA ALA A 140 -5.39 2.34 -10.53
C ALA A 140 -4.14 1.44 -10.56
N GLU A 141 -2.97 1.98 -10.19
CA GLU A 141 -1.74 1.20 -10.02
C GLU A 141 -1.90 0.15 -8.90
N LEU A 142 -2.42 0.55 -7.74
CA LEU A 142 -2.66 -0.38 -6.62
C LEU A 142 -3.65 -1.50 -7.00
N ALA A 143 -4.72 -1.17 -7.71
CA ALA A 143 -5.65 -2.18 -8.21
C ALA A 143 -4.99 -3.19 -9.18
N SER A 144 -3.93 -2.77 -9.87
CA SER A 144 -3.16 -3.63 -10.79
C SER A 144 -2.17 -4.55 -10.05
N ASP A 145 -1.68 -4.14 -8.87
CA ASP A 145 -0.75 -4.93 -8.05
C ASP A 145 -1.40 -6.16 -7.40
N ALA A 146 -2.73 -6.23 -7.37
CA ALA A 146 -3.48 -7.35 -6.82
C ALA A 146 -4.67 -7.69 -7.73
N PRO A 147 -4.51 -8.63 -8.68
CA PRO A 147 -5.53 -8.90 -9.68
C PRO A 147 -6.80 -9.59 -9.12
N VAL A 148 -6.76 -10.10 -7.89
CA VAL A 148 -7.88 -10.86 -7.30
C VAL A 148 -8.08 -10.47 -5.84
N GLY A 149 -9.34 -10.21 -5.45
CA GLY A 149 -9.70 -9.83 -4.08
C GLY A 149 -9.65 -10.96 -3.05
N CYS A 150 -9.56 -12.23 -3.46
CA CYS A 150 -9.59 -13.38 -2.53
C CYS A 150 -8.34 -13.49 -1.63
N THR A 151 -7.26 -12.77 -1.96
CA THR A 151 -6.02 -12.74 -1.16
C THR A 151 -6.03 -11.64 -0.10
N VAL A 152 -7.12 -10.87 0.04
CA VAL A 152 -7.18 -9.70 0.92
C VAL A 152 -6.89 -10.06 2.38
N VAL A 153 -7.46 -11.15 2.91
CA VAL A 153 -7.25 -11.60 4.31
C VAL A 153 -5.80 -12.06 4.51
N PHE A 154 -5.23 -12.76 3.52
CA PHE A 154 -3.85 -13.21 3.58
C PHE A 154 -2.87 -12.03 3.68
N HIS A 155 -3.01 -11.03 2.80
CA HIS A 155 -2.15 -9.85 2.85
C HIS A 155 -2.45 -8.95 4.06
N ALA A 156 -3.69 -8.91 4.54
CA ALA A 156 -4.03 -8.24 5.80
C ALA A 156 -3.26 -8.83 6.99
N GLY A 157 -3.15 -10.17 7.05
CA GLY A 157 -2.35 -10.87 8.06
C GLY A 157 -0.87 -10.48 8.01
N ILE A 158 -0.28 -10.39 6.81
CA ILE A 158 1.11 -9.97 6.63
C ILE A 158 1.31 -8.53 7.12
N VAL A 159 0.46 -7.59 6.68
CA VAL A 159 0.54 -6.17 7.08
C VAL A 159 0.43 -6.04 8.60
N ALA A 160 -0.54 -6.71 9.22
CA ALA A 160 -0.74 -6.71 10.66
C ALA A 160 0.46 -7.29 11.42
N GLU A 161 1.03 -8.40 10.95
CA GLU A 161 2.22 -9.02 11.56
C GLU A 161 3.43 -8.09 11.51
N GLN A 162 3.71 -7.48 10.35
CA GLN A 162 4.84 -6.55 10.21
C GLN A 162 4.63 -5.28 11.05
N GLY A 163 3.40 -4.76 11.11
CA GLY A 163 3.03 -3.65 11.99
C GLY A 163 3.33 -3.93 13.46
N ILE A 164 2.99 -5.13 13.95
CA ILE A 164 3.31 -5.56 15.32
C ILE A 164 4.82 -5.64 15.54
N ARG A 165 5.55 -6.25 14.60
CA ARG A 165 7.02 -6.38 14.70
C ARG A 165 7.70 -5.02 14.79
N ARG A 166 7.28 -4.05 13.98
CA ARG A 166 7.82 -2.68 14.02
C ARG A 166 7.51 -2.00 15.35
N ARG A 167 6.27 -2.06 15.84
CA ARG A 167 5.92 -1.51 17.15
C ARG A 167 6.71 -2.14 18.29
N ALA A 168 6.89 -3.46 18.27
CA ALA A 168 7.70 -4.15 19.26
C ALA A 168 9.16 -3.65 19.24
N ALA A 169 9.74 -3.45 18.06
CA ALA A 169 11.08 -2.88 17.93
C ALA A 169 11.16 -1.44 18.45
N ASP A 170 10.18 -0.59 18.11
CA ASP A 170 10.12 0.80 18.59
C ASP A 170 10.01 0.88 20.11
N GLU A 171 9.18 0.05 20.72
CA GLU A 171 9.05 -0.01 22.18
C GLU A 171 10.31 -0.54 22.87
N LEU A 172 11.00 -1.53 22.29
CA LEU A 172 12.30 -1.98 22.79
C LEU A 172 13.36 -0.88 22.71
N HIS A 173 13.40 -0.12 21.61
CA HIS A 173 14.30 1.02 21.50
C HIS A 173 13.98 2.11 22.54
N ARG A 174 12.69 2.37 22.79
CA ARG A 174 12.25 3.29 23.84
C ARG A 174 12.68 2.83 25.23
N LEU A 175 12.50 1.55 25.57
CA LEU A 175 12.94 0.97 26.84
C LEU A 175 14.47 1.05 26.99
N ALA A 176 15.21 0.78 25.91
CA ALA A 176 16.67 0.90 25.90
C ALA A 176 17.13 2.35 26.16
N ALA A 177 16.41 3.34 25.60
CA ALA A 177 16.68 4.75 25.84
C ALA A 177 16.44 5.15 27.31
N ILE A 178 15.36 4.67 27.93
CA ILE A 178 15.08 4.88 29.36
C ILE A 178 16.18 4.26 30.23
N TYR A 179 16.58 3.03 29.91
CA TYR A 179 17.67 2.34 30.62
C TYR A 179 18.98 3.13 30.55
N LEU A 180 19.34 3.67 29.39
CA LEU A 180 20.54 4.50 29.22
C LEU A 180 20.48 5.82 30.01
N GLN A 181 19.28 6.36 30.26
CA GLN A 181 19.08 7.59 31.03
C GLN A 181 19.08 7.37 32.55
N ALA A 182 19.37 6.14 33.01
CA ALA A 182 19.47 5.74 34.42
C ALA A 182 18.17 5.90 35.25
N ASP A 183 17.01 6.03 34.61
CA ASP A 183 15.70 5.99 35.27
C ASP A 183 15.22 4.52 35.40
N ILE A 184 15.93 3.75 36.21
CA ILE A 184 15.70 2.31 36.39
C ILE A 184 14.34 2.05 37.05
N ASP A 185 13.86 2.98 37.89
CA ASP A 185 12.60 2.85 38.61
C ASP A 185 11.37 2.95 37.69
N ALA A 186 11.50 3.58 36.52
CA ALA A 186 10.43 3.66 35.52
C ALA A 186 10.26 2.37 34.69
N ILE A 187 11.27 1.48 34.65
CA ILE A 187 11.30 0.32 33.75
C ILE A 187 10.15 -0.67 33.99
N PRO A 188 9.82 -1.08 35.23
CA PRO A 188 8.75 -2.06 35.45
C PRO A 188 7.38 -1.58 34.93
N GLY A 189 7.07 -0.30 35.13
CA GLY A 189 5.81 0.30 34.68
C GLY A 189 5.70 0.42 33.16
N GLU A 190 6.79 0.78 32.48
CA GLU A 190 6.80 0.81 31.01
C GLU A 190 6.78 -0.60 30.41
N LEU A 191 7.46 -1.57 31.02
CA LEU A 191 7.44 -2.96 30.57
C LEU A 191 6.04 -3.58 30.65
N GLU A 192 5.28 -3.28 31.71
CA GLU A 192 3.89 -3.71 31.86
C GLU A 192 3.01 -3.14 30.74
N LYS A 193 3.17 -1.84 30.41
CA LYS A 193 2.45 -1.20 29.30
C LYS A 193 2.77 -1.83 27.95
N VAL A 194 4.06 -2.07 27.67
CA VAL A 194 4.50 -2.72 26.42
C VAL A 194 3.94 -4.13 26.32
N THR A 195 4.01 -4.91 27.41
CA THR A 195 3.49 -6.29 27.43
C THR A 195 1.97 -6.32 27.22
N ALA A 196 1.24 -5.41 27.85
CA ALA A 196 -0.22 -5.28 27.67
C ALA A 196 -0.58 -4.89 26.23
N SER A 197 0.15 -3.94 25.64
CA SER A 197 -0.03 -3.49 24.26
C SER A 197 0.21 -4.63 23.25
N LEU A 198 1.34 -5.34 23.37
CA LEU A 198 1.67 -6.47 22.49
C LEU A 198 0.67 -7.63 22.64
N ARG A 199 0.18 -7.88 23.86
CA ARG A 199 -0.86 -8.89 24.08
C ARG A 199 -2.15 -8.53 23.37
N ALA A 200 -2.61 -7.29 23.48
CA ALA A 200 -3.81 -6.82 22.79
C ALA A 200 -3.67 -6.94 21.26
N ASP A 201 -2.47 -6.69 20.73
CA ASP A 201 -2.16 -6.83 19.31
C ASP A 201 -2.16 -8.30 18.86
N LEU A 202 -1.65 -9.22 19.68
CA LEU A 202 -1.66 -10.66 19.43
C LEU A 202 -3.08 -11.24 19.52
N ASP A 203 -3.86 -10.84 20.52
CA ASP A 203 -5.25 -11.31 20.70
C ASP A 203 -6.12 -10.91 19.50
N ARG A 204 -5.88 -9.73 18.91
CA ARG A 204 -6.54 -9.30 17.67
C ARG A 204 -6.26 -10.24 16.48
N ILE A 205 -5.02 -10.68 16.31
CA ILE A 205 -4.66 -11.58 15.20
C ILE A 205 -5.08 -13.04 15.50
N GLY A 206 -4.97 -13.46 16.76
CA GLY A 206 -5.32 -14.80 17.20
C GLY A 206 -6.83 -15.08 17.24
N GLY A 207 -7.64 -14.06 17.54
CA GLY A 207 -9.10 -14.17 17.61
C GLY A 207 -9.81 -14.18 16.26
N GLY A 208 -9.09 -14.04 15.15
CA GLY A 208 -9.62 -14.08 13.79
C GLY A 208 -9.56 -15.45 13.10
N ARG A 209 -9.24 -16.54 13.81
CA ARG A 209 -9.19 -17.91 13.26
C ARG A 209 -10.32 -18.78 13.77
#